data_AF-A0A940L4C2-F1
#
_entry.id   AF-A0A940L4C2-F1
#
_cell.length_a   1.000
_cell.length_b   1.000
_cell.length_c   1.000
_cell.angle_alpha   90.00
_cell.angle_beta   90.00
_cell.angle_gamma   90.00
#
_symmetry.space_group_name_H-M   'P 1'
#
loop_
_entity.id
_entity.type
_entity.pdbx_description
1 polymer ?
#
loop_
_entity_poly.entity_id
_entity_poly.type
_entity_poly.pdbx_seq_one_letter_code
_entity_poly.pdbx_strand_id
1 'polypeptide(L)'
;SKLGAQLGSSSPLLNQIWQFPFAWPLPIPDELNAVDKDSFKKLVKESSMDASYIVTIEDEGSKIDINDLNSPSKALREVTKTQLMNIFTQKMKEDEKFGRQHANTRFDELINSIADWMSDKATSANGGDKRAAYSTLNQEAQGEYYPPNRSFRSLAELHFVPGMTDEFYDILASRVTIYGMKGINPNIASKDVLKSLDPGMTDEVIKEIVKRRDDQNEGGPFKDKKEFWDFVTLKGARLEGKTDDIPLTFDSVFNFKIRATGEFAGATREITAIVMDLNKTVSKVKDYVGQEKKETEGKGDEAVDPNDPTKKTGDAGSKDKEKQQQQTPISKGPPRIVYWNER
;
A
#
# COMPACT_ATOMS: atom_id res chain seq x y z
N SER A 1 16.45 17.74 3.35
CA SER A 1 17.04 18.37 4.56
C SER A 1 18.55 18.19 4.50
N LYS A 2 19.35 19.09 5.11
CA LYS A 2 20.82 18.92 5.19
C LYS A 2 21.22 17.62 5.92
N LEU A 3 20.37 17.16 6.85
CA LEU A 3 20.52 15.88 7.55
C LEU A 3 20.49 14.67 6.59
N GLY A 4 19.55 14.63 5.64
CA GLY A 4 19.46 13.52 4.67
C GLY A 4 20.64 13.46 3.69
N ALA A 5 21.25 14.61 3.38
CA ALA A 5 22.46 14.65 2.54
C ALA A 5 23.72 14.19 3.29
N GLN A 6 23.75 14.32 4.63
CA GLN A 6 24.87 13.89 5.47
C GLN A 6 24.82 12.40 5.84
N LEU A 7 23.62 11.79 5.81
CA LEU A 7 23.42 10.38 6.19
C LEU A 7 23.63 9.39 5.02
N GLY A 8 23.87 9.88 3.80
CA GLY A 8 24.01 9.05 2.60
C GLY A 8 22.68 8.40 2.17
N SER A 9 22.66 7.78 0.99
CA SER A 9 21.45 7.25 0.33
C SER A 9 20.87 5.97 0.97
N SER A 10 21.47 5.44 2.04
CA SER A 10 21.13 4.10 2.55
C SER A 10 21.50 3.89 4.02
N SER A 11 21.40 4.89 4.91
CA SER A 11 21.69 4.61 6.32
C SER A 11 20.51 3.89 6.98
N PRO A 12 20.70 2.69 7.57
CA PRO A 12 19.70 2.04 8.43
C PRO A 12 19.19 2.97 9.55
N LEU A 13 20.02 3.96 9.94
CA LEU A 13 19.67 5.00 10.91
C LEU A 13 18.50 5.88 10.46
N LEU A 14 18.35 6.15 9.15
CA LEU A 14 17.20 6.90 8.62
C LEU A 14 15.88 6.13 8.80
N ASN A 15 15.91 4.81 8.63
CA ASN A 15 14.73 3.98 8.87
C ASN A 15 14.39 3.92 10.37
N GLN A 16 15.41 3.92 11.23
CA GLN A 16 15.25 3.92 12.68
C GLN A 16 14.70 5.26 13.22
N ILE A 17 15.07 6.39 12.60
CA ILE A 17 14.58 7.72 13.00
C ILE A 17 13.06 7.85 12.90
N TRP A 18 12.41 7.19 11.93
CA TRP A 18 10.94 7.22 11.80
C TRP A 18 10.21 6.27 12.75
N GLN A 19 10.92 5.30 13.35
CA GLN A 19 10.33 4.34 14.28
C GLN A 19 10.15 4.92 15.70
N PHE A 20 10.83 6.03 16.01
CA PHE A 20 10.69 6.70 17.30
C PHE A 20 9.75 7.90 17.22
N PRO A 21 8.80 8.03 18.16
CA PRO A 21 7.99 9.23 18.25
C PRO A 21 8.85 10.44 18.59
N PHE A 22 8.64 11.54 17.87
CA PHE A 22 9.23 12.83 18.21
C PHE A 22 8.33 13.50 19.24
N ALA A 23 8.81 13.65 20.46
CA ALA A 23 8.04 14.26 21.53
C ALA A 23 8.72 15.52 22.07
N TRP A 24 7.91 16.47 22.48
CA TRP A 24 8.34 17.60 23.29
C TRP A 24 7.41 17.72 24.51
N PRO A 25 7.94 17.88 25.72
CA PRO A 25 9.32 17.59 26.08
C PRO A 25 9.67 16.11 25.83
N LEU A 26 10.96 15.79 25.71
CA LEU A 26 11.38 14.40 25.56
C LEU A 26 10.97 13.60 26.81
N PRO A 27 10.40 12.38 26.67
CA PRO A 27 10.13 11.52 27.81
C PRO A 27 11.44 11.20 28.52
N ILE A 28 11.43 11.25 29.85
CA ILE A 28 12.61 10.99 30.68
C ILE A 28 12.66 9.48 30.98
N PRO A 29 13.67 8.73 30.51
CA PRO A 29 13.83 7.32 30.88
C PRO A 29 13.97 7.12 32.39
N ASP A 30 13.38 6.05 32.91
CA ASP A 30 13.43 5.72 34.34
C ASP A 30 14.86 5.47 34.84
N GLU A 31 15.71 4.95 33.96
CA GLU A 31 17.11 4.58 34.19
C GLU A 31 18.07 5.77 34.35
N LEU A 32 17.64 7.00 34.01
CA LEU A 32 18.49 8.18 34.16
C LEU A 32 18.78 8.48 35.63
N ASN A 33 20.02 8.89 35.91
CA ASN A 33 20.43 9.33 37.25
C ASN A 33 19.77 10.68 37.62
N ALA A 34 19.83 11.05 38.90
CA ALA A 34 19.17 12.27 39.40
C ALA A 34 19.71 13.56 38.77
N VAL A 35 21.00 13.63 38.43
CA VAL A 35 21.65 14.81 37.85
C VAL A 35 21.18 15.06 36.42
N ASP A 36 21.06 14.00 35.63
CA ASP A 36 20.57 14.07 34.26
C ASP A 36 19.08 14.43 34.24
N LYS A 37 18.28 13.84 35.14
CA LYS A 37 16.85 14.18 35.32
C LYS A 37 16.65 15.67 35.64
N ASP A 38 17.47 16.24 36.52
CA ASP A 38 17.39 17.66 36.87
C ASP A 38 17.87 18.57 35.73
N SER A 39 18.88 18.15 34.98
CA SER A 39 19.34 18.86 33.77
C SER A 39 18.25 18.91 32.70
N PHE A 40 17.53 17.80 32.48
CA PHE A 40 16.36 17.75 31.59
C PHE A 40 15.24 18.69 32.05
N LYS A 41 14.86 18.64 33.33
CA LYS A 41 13.84 19.54 33.89
C LYS A 41 14.21 21.01 33.73
N LYS A 42 15.49 21.35 33.91
CA LYS A 42 15.99 22.71 33.71
C LYS A 42 15.87 23.14 32.25
N LEU A 43 16.28 22.29 31.30
CA LEU A 43 16.17 22.54 29.87
C LEU A 43 14.70 22.78 29.45
N VAL A 44 13.79 21.94 29.95
CA VAL A 44 12.34 22.08 29.68
C VAL A 44 11.81 23.39 30.28
N LYS A 45 12.22 23.76 31.49
CA LYS A 45 11.82 25.02 32.15
C LYS A 45 12.38 26.28 31.48
N GLU A 46 13.57 26.19 30.89
CA GLU A 46 14.21 27.29 30.15
C GLU A 46 13.70 27.41 28.71
N SER A 47 13.00 26.39 28.21
CA SER A 47 12.37 26.45 26.90
C SER A 47 11.22 27.44 26.87
N SER A 48 11.10 28.17 25.76
CA SER A 48 9.96 29.05 25.48
C SER A 48 8.71 28.31 25.01
N MET A 49 8.74 26.98 24.99
CA MET A 49 7.69 26.14 24.44
C MET A 49 6.84 25.53 25.55
N ASP A 50 5.69 26.15 25.78
CA ASP A 50 4.74 25.82 26.86
C ASP A 50 3.73 24.71 26.47
N ALA A 51 3.77 24.27 25.21
CA ALA A 51 2.96 23.17 24.69
C ALA A 51 3.75 21.87 24.74
N SER A 52 3.06 20.75 24.94
CA SER A 52 3.62 19.43 24.70
C SER A 52 3.10 18.87 23.38
N TYR A 53 3.88 18.00 22.73
CA TYR A 53 3.40 17.24 21.58
C TYR A 53 4.09 15.89 21.47
N ILE A 54 3.45 15.00 20.73
CA ILE A 54 4.02 13.76 20.23
C ILE A 54 3.71 13.62 18.74
N VAL A 55 4.72 13.31 17.94
CA VAL A 55 4.58 13.06 16.50
C VAL A 55 5.03 11.64 16.20
N THR A 56 4.18 10.86 15.56
CA THR A 56 4.51 9.54 15.01
C THR A 56 4.51 9.59 13.49
N ILE A 57 5.36 8.75 12.89
CA ILE A 57 5.47 8.60 11.44
C ILE A 57 5.29 7.12 11.12
N GLU A 58 4.26 6.81 10.36
CA GLU A 58 3.89 5.46 9.94
C GLU A 58 4.17 5.30 8.44
N ASP A 59 4.73 4.15 8.05
CA ASP A 59 4.91 3.78 6.64
C ASP A 59 3.55 3.45 6.00
N GLU A 60 3.24 4.14 4.90
CA GLU A 60 2.11 3.81 4.03
C GLU A 60 2.56 3.17 2.72
N GLY A 61 3.81 3.35 2.32
CA GLY A 61 4.33 2.85 1.06
C GLY A 61 4.43 1.34 0.98
N SER A 62 4.81 0.66 2.06
CA SER A 62 4.95 -0.81 2.05
C SER A 62 3.66 -1.56 2.36
N LYS A 63 2.54 -0.88 2.61
CA LYS A 63 1.22 -1.49 2.80
C LYS A 63 0.56 -1.82 1.45
N ILE A 64 -0.42 -2.71 1.48
CA ILE A 64 -1.19 -3.09 0.28
C ILE A 64 -2.15 -1.95 -0.08
N ASP A 65 -2.05 -1.41 -1.28
CA ASP A 65 -2.96 -0.36 -1.73
C ASP A 65 -4.28 -0.97 -2.24
N ILE A 66 -5.38 -0.79 -1.51
CA ILE A 66 -6.67 -1.36 -1.91
C ILE A 66 -7.23 -0.71 -3.18
N ASN A 67 -6.81 0.52 -3.50
CA ASN A 67 -7.23 1.16 -4.74
C ASN A 67 -6.66 0.45 -5.98
N ASP A 68 -5.66 -0.43 -5.81
CA ASP A 68 -5.12 -1.22 -6.92
C ASP A 68 -6.08 -2.28 -7.45
N LEU A 69 -7.14 -2.64 -6.70
CA LEU A 69 -8.22 -3.49 -7.21
C LEU A 69 -8.98 -2.85 -8.39
N ASN A 70 -8.91 -1.52 -8.55
CA ASN A 70 -9.44 -0.79 -9.71
C ASN A 70 -8.34 -0.12 -10.53
N SER A 71 -7.09 -0.60 -10.42
CA SER A 71 -5.97 -0.13 -11.23
C SER A 71 -6.24 -0.37 -12.72
N PRO A 72 -5.75 0.48 -13.65
CA PRO A 72 -5.79 0.18 -15.08
C PRO A 72 -4.97 -1.09 -15.43
N SER A 73 -3.92 -1.39 -14.66
CA SER A 73 -3.10 -2.60 -14.85
C SER A 73 -3.85 -3.84 -14.34
N LYS A 74 -3.99 -4.85 -15.19
CA LYS A 74 -4.60 -6.14 -14.81
C LYS A 74 -3.74 -6.88 -13.78
N ALA A 75 -2.43 -6.89 -13.96
CA ALA A 75 -1.50 -7.53 -13.04
C ALA A 75 -1.66 -6.97 -11.62
N LEU A 76 -1.70 -5.64 -11.46
CA LEU A 76 -1.93 -5.01 -10.16
C LEU A 76 -3.25 -5.43 -9.53
N ARG A 77 -4.35 -5.48 -10.31
CA ARG A 77 -5.65 -5.93 -9.79
C ARG A 77 -5.61 -7.36 -9.27
N GLU A 78 -5.05 -8.30 -10.03
CA GLU A 78 -4.99 -9.71 -9.65
C GLU A 78 -4.05 -9.96 -8.47
N VAL A 79 -2.91 -9.27 -8.44
CA VAL A 79 -1.98 -9.34 -7.30
C VAL A 79 -2.65 -8.82 -6.04
N THR A 80 -3.28 -7.64 -6.08
CA THR A 80 -3.93 -7.07 -4.89
C THR A 80 -5.05 -7.99 -4.40
N LYS A 81 -5.84 -8.56 -5.31
CA LYS A 81 -6.85 -9.57 -4.96
C LYS A 81 -6.24 -10.78 -4.26
N THR A 82 -5.13 -11.29 -4.79
CA THR A 82 -4.41 -12.43 -4.19
C THR A 82 -3.84 -12.09 -2.81
N GLN A 83 -3.26 -10.90 -2.63
CA GLN A 83 -2.71 -10.47 -1.35
C GLN A 83 -3.80 -10.34 -0.27
N LEU A 84 -4.94 -9.75 -0.60
CA LEU A 84 -6.08 -9.67 0.32
C LEU A 84 -6.63 -11.07 0.65
N MET A 85 -6.68 -11.98 -0.32
CA MET A 85 -7.07 -13.37 -0.09
C MET A 85 -6.12 -14.10 0.86
N ASN A 86 -4.81 -13.90 0.67
CA ASN A 86 -3.78 -14.52 1.49
C ASN A 86 -3.87 -14.08 2.95
N ILE A 87 -4.23 -12.82 3.22
CA ILE A 87 -4.44 -12.32 4.59
C ILE A 87 -5.52 -13.15 5.30
N PHE A 88 -6.69 -13.33 4.69
CA PHE A 88 -7.76 -14.12 5.30
C PHE A 88 -7.38 -15.60 5.39
N THR A 89 -6.75 -16.16 4.35
CA THR A 89 -6.31 -17.56 4.33
C THR A 89 -5.31 -17.85 5.45
N GLN A 90 -4.38 -16.94 5.71
CA GLN A 90 -3.42 -17.06 6.81
C GLN A 90 -4.10 -16.92 8.16
N LYS A 91 -5.00 -15.93 8.31
CA LYS A 91 -5.77 -15.77 9.53
C LYS A 91 -6.59 -17.04 9.87
N MET A 92 -7.17 -17.69 8.86
CA MET A 92 -7.87 -18.98 9.01
C MET A 92 -6.96 -20.13 9.46
N LYS A 93 -5.69 -20.14 9.03
CA LYS A 93 -4.69 -21.17 9.40
C LYS A 93 -4.13 -20.94 10.80
N GLU A 94 -3.86 -19.68 11.15
CA GLU A 94 -3.20 -19.30 12.41
C GLU A 94 -4.16 -19.23 13.59
N ASP A 95 -5.43 -18.91 13.35
CA ASP A 95 -6.46 -18.79 14.39
C ASP A 95 -7.54 -19.86 14.16
N GLU A 96 -7.45 -20.97 14.90
CA GLU A 96 -8.39 -22.10 14.80
C GLU A 96 -9.85 -21.67 15.08
N LYS A 97 -10.07 -20.68 15.95
CA LYS A 97 -11.42 -20.19 16.26
C LYS A 97 -11.99 -19.45 15.06
N PHE A 98 -11.23 -18.51 14.51
CA PHE A 98 -11.60 -17.79 13.28
C PHE A 98 -11.82 -18.78 12.13
N GLY A 99 -10.90 -19.73 11.98
CA GLY A 99 -10.97 -20.83 11.02
C GLY A 99 -12.28 -21.61 11.05
N ARG A 100 -12.75 -21.98 12.25
CA ARG A 100 -14.03 -22.68 12.42
C ARG A 100 -15.23 -21.78 12.15
N GLN A 101 -15.20 -20.54 12.63
CA GLN A 101 -16.32 -19.60 12.50
C GLN A 101 -16.55 -19.20 11.04
N HIS A 102 -15.48 -19.10 10.25
CA HIS A 102 -15.52 -18.61 8.88
C HIS A 102 -15.23 -19.68 7.82
N ALA A 103 -15.33 -20.97 8.15
CA ALA A 103 -15.06 -22.08 7.23
C ALA A 103 -15.86 -22.01 5.91
N ASN A 104 -17.07 -21.46 5.96
CA ASN A 104 -17.96 -21.28 4.80
C ASN A 104 -17.99 -19.85 4.27
N THR A 105 -17.14 -18.96 4.78
CA THR A 105 -17.11 -17.56 4.33
C THR A 105 -16.43 -17.45 2.98
N ARG A 106 -17.08 -16.77 2.03
CA ARG A 106 -16.57 -16.50 0.69
C ARG A 106 -15.80 -15.18 0.68
N PHE A 107 -14.55 -15.22 1.13
CA PHE A 107 -13.70 -14.02 1.14
C PHE A 107 -13.44 -13.45 -0.25
N ASP A 108 -13.58 -14.27 -1.30
CA ASP A 108 -13.48 -13.82 -2.69
C ASP A 108 -14.63 -12.88 -3.06
N GLU A 109 -15.82 -13.14 -2.54
CA GLU A 109 -16.99 -12.29 -2.73
C GLU A 109 -16.85 -10.95 -1.99
N LEU A 110 -16.26 -10.96 -0.79
CA LEU A 110 -15.91 -9.75 -0.06
C LEU A 110 -14.91 -8.90 -0.85
N ILE A 111 -13.81 -9.49 -1.33
CA ILE A 111 -12.77 -8.76 -2.08
C ILE A 111 -13.33 -8.23 -3.40
N ASN A 112 -14.19 -9.00 -4.08
CA ASN A 112 -14.92 -8.54 -5.26
C ASN A 112 -15.83 -7.34 -4.92
N SER A 113 -16.49 -7.34 -3.76
CA SER A 113 -17.31 -6.21 -3.31
C SER A 113 -16.48 -4.95 -3.03
N ILE A 114 -15.24 -5.11 -2.52
CA ILE A 114 -14.28 -3.99 -2.38
C ILE A 114 -13.91 -3.42 -3.76
N ALA A 115 -13.69 -4.28 -4.76
CA ALA A 115 -13.42 -3.83 -6.13
C ALA A 115 -14.65 -3.12 -6.76
N ASP A 116 -15.85 -3.67 -6.55
CA ASP A 116 -17.10 -3.14 -7.08
C ASP A 116 -17.46 -1.75 -6.51
N TRP A 117 -17.02 -1.43 -5.29
CA TRP A 117 -17.12 -0.10 -4.70
C TRP A 117 -16.53 0.99 -5.61
N MET A 118 -15.41 0.68 -6.26
CA MET A 118 -14.65 1.62 -7.09
C MET A 118 -14.92 1.50 -8.58
N SER A 119 -15.34 0.32 -9.03
CA SER A 119 -15.61 0.00 -10.43
C SER A 119 -16.66 0.94 -11.03
N ASP A 120 -16.51 1.31 -12.28
CA ASP A 120 -17.52 2.07 -13.04
C ASP A 120 -18.60 1.16 -13.67
N LYS A 121 -18.33 -0.14 -13.79
CA LYS A 121 -19.23 -1.12 -14.41
C LYS A 121 -20.49 -1.34 -13.59
N ALA A 122 -21.67 -1.36 -14.21
CA ALA A 122 -22.93 -1.62 -13.49
C ALA A 122 -23.03 -3.05 -12.92
N THR A 123 -22.35 -4.01 -13.55
CA THR A 123 -22.35 -5.41 -13.12
C THR A 123 -21.36 -5.65 -11.99
N SER A 124 -21.79 -6.36 -10.95
CA SER A 124 -20.90 -6.82 -9.88
C SER A 124 -19.98 -7.94 -10.35
N ALA A 125 -18.75 -7.97 -9.83
CA ALA A 125 -17.84 -9.10 -9.99
C ALA A 125 -18.37 -10.40 -9.33
N ASN A 126 -19.34 -10.29 -8.42
CA ASN A 126 -20.08 -11.42 -7.85
C ASN A 126 -21.32 -11.80 -8.67
N GLY A 127 -21.59 -11.09 -9.77
CA GLY A 127 -22.78 -11.27 -10.61
C GLY A 127 -23.95 -10.36 -10.21
N GLY A 128 -24.84 -10.09 -11.18
CA GLY A 128 -25.98 -9.19 -10.99
C GLY A 128 -25.61 -7.70 -10.99
N ASP A 129 -26.55 -6.86 -10.56
CA ASP A 129 -26.35 -5.41 -10.43
C ASP A 129 -25.65 -5.10 -9.09
N LYS A 130 -24.52 -4.39 -9.15
CA LYS A 130 -23.76 -4.02 -7.93
C LYS A 130 -24.53 -3.08 -6.99
N ARG A 131 -25.50 -2.30 -7.51
CA ARG A 131 -26.30 -1.37 -6.71
C ARG A 131 -27.30 -2.10 -5.81
N ALA A 132 -27.66 -3.35 -6.14
CA ALA A 132 -28.65 -4.12 -5.39
C ALA A 132 -28.25 -4.26 -3.91
N ALA A 133 -26.96 -4.46 -3.64
CA ALA A 133 -26.41 -4.57 -2.29
C ALA A 133 -26.45 -3.26 -1.47
N TYR A 134 -26.68 -2.11 -2.13
CA TYR A 134 -26.76 -0.79 -1.50
C TYR A 134 -28.17 -0.18 -1.55
N SER A 135 -29.18 -0.97 -1.91
CA SER A 135 -30.57 -0.50 -2.09
C SER A 135 -31.09 0.30 -0.88
N THR A 136 -30.87 -0.20 0.34
CA THR A 136 -31.25 0.49 1.58
C THR A 136 -30.52 1.84 1.74
N LEU A 137 -29.19 1.86 1.57
CA LEU A 137 -28.40 3.10 1.70
C LEU A 137 -28.80 4.14 0.65
N ASN A 138 -29.06 3.71 -0.58
CA ASN A 138 -29.53 4.59 -1.65
C ASN A 138 -30.94 5.13 -1.37
N GLN A 139 -31.82 4.31 -0.78
CA GLN A 139 -33.14 4.75 -0.37
C GLN A 139 -33.07 5.81 0.74
N GLU A 140 -32.24 5.58 1.77
CA GLU A 140 -32.04 6.52 2.88
C GLU A 140 -31.40 7.84 2.42
N ALA A 141 -30.42 7.76 1.52
CA ALA A 141 -29.76 8.92 0.94
C ALA A 141 -30.62 9.65 -0.12
N GLN A 142 -31.81 9.13 -0.45
CA GLN A 142 -32.69 9.64 -1.51
C GLN A 142 -31.97 9.82 -2.86
N GLY A 143 -31.14 8.84 -3.25
CA GLY A 143 -30.44 8.85 -4.54
C GLY A 143 -29.54 7.64 -4.78
N GLU A 144 -29.08 7.46 -6.02
CA GLU A 144 -28.17 6.38 -6.42
C GLU A 144 -26.70 6.74 -6.17
N TYR A 145 -26.37 7.06 -4.92
CA TYR A 145 -25.03 7.48 -4.53
C TYR A 145 -24.05 6.31 -4.34
N TYR A 146 -24.57 5.10 -4.10
CA TYR A 146 -23.78 3.90 -3.79
C TYR A 146 -23.95 2.78 -4.84
N PRO A 147 -22.85 2.06 -5.18
CA PRO A 147 -21.48 2.39 -4.80
C PRO A 147 -21.01 3.68 -5.49
N PRO A 148 -20.03 4.39 -4.92
CA PRO A 148 -19.64 5.72 -5.40
C PRO A 148 -18.84 5.69 -6.71
N ASN A 149 -18.43 4.51 -7.20
CA ASN A 149 -17.73 4.32 -8.47
C ASN A 149 -16.45 5.16 -8.59
N ARG A 150 -15.73 5.27 -7.47
CA ARG A 150 -14.46 5.98 -7.35
C ARG A 150 -13.57 5.29 -6.34
N SER A 151 -12.28 5.57 -6.42
CA SER A 151 -11.31 5.16 -5.39
C SER A 151 -11.74 5.57 -3.98
N PHE A 152 -11.30 4.77 -3.01
CA PHE A 152 -11.43 5.07 -1.59
C PHE A 152 -10.73 6.39 -1.25
N ARG A 153 -11.43 7.24 -0.49
CA ARG A 153 -10.92 8.50 0.08
C ARG A 153 -10.53 8.35 1.55
N SER A 154 -11.01 7.29 2.19
CA SER A 154 -10.72 6.93 3.57
C SER A 154 -10.75 5.41 3.69
N LEU A 155 -9.91 4.82 4.54
CA LEU A 155 -10.03 3.40 4.87
C LEU A 155 -11.37 3.07 5.56
N ALA A 156 -11.95 4.02 6.32
CA ALA A 156 -13.23 3.82 6.99
C ALA A 156 -14.40 3.58 6.01
N GLU A 157 -14.25 3.97 4.73
CA GLU A 157 -15.25 3.65 3.71
C GLU A 157 -15.38 2.13 3.48
N LEU A 158 -14.40 1.31 3.89
CA LEU A 158 -14.51 -0.16 3.86
C LEU A 158 -15.71 -0.67 4.68
N HIS A 159 -16.12 0.01 5.75
CA HIS A 159 -17.31 -0.39 6.53
C HIS A 159 -18.62 -0.32 5.73
N PHE A 160 -18.65 0.44 4.63
CA PHE A 160 -19.82 0.50 3.74
C PHE A 160 -19.80 -0.60 2.67
N VAL A 161 -18.71 -1.36 2.55
CA VAL A 161 -18.62 -2.44 1.56
C VAL A 161 -19.48 -3.63 2.00
N PRO A 162 -20.38 -4.14 1.14
CA PRO A 162 -21.20 -5.31 1.43
C PRO A 162 -20.35 -6.51 1.87
N GLY A 163 -20.77 -7.14 2.97
CA GLY A 163 -20.06 -8.27 3.56
C GLY A 163 -18.87 -7.90 4.46
N MET A 164 -18.50 -6.61 4.56
CA MET A 164 -17.49 -6.17 5.52
C MET A 164 -18.08 -6.18 6.95
N THR A 165 -17.38 -6.85 7.86
CA THR A 165 -17.66 -6.81 9.30
C THR A 165 -16.53 -6.07 10.01
N ASP A 166 -16.75 -5.64 11.26
CA ASP A 166 -15.69 -4.99 12.05
C ASP A 166 -14.48 -5.93 12.26
N GLU A 167 -14.72 -7.23 12.42
CA GLU A 167 -13.66 -8.24 12.51
C GLU A 167 -12.83 -8.32 11.21
N PHE A 168 -13.48 -8.32 10.05
CA PHE A 168 -12.77 -8.34 8.75
C PHE A 168 -12.05 -7.03 8.49
N TYR A 169 -12.65 -5.90 8.89
CA TYR A 169 -12.03 -4.60 8.81
C TYR A 169 -10.75 -4.55 9.66
N ASP A 170 -10.79 -5.00 10.91
CA ASP A 170 -9.63 -5.00 11.81
C ASP A 170 -8.50 -5.91 11.28
N ILE A 171 -8.84 -7.02 10.64
CA ILE A 171 -7.88 -7.88 9.95
C ILE A 171 -7.21 -7.14 8.78
N LEU A 172 -7.95 -6.36 8.00
CA LEU A 172 -7.38 -5.65 6.84
C LEU A 172 -6.65 -4.36 7.23
N ALA A 173 -7.21 -3.56 8.13
CA ALA A 173 -6.85 -2.15 8.35
C ALA A 173 -5.38 -1.91 8.72
N SER A 174 -4.73 -2.86 9.38
CA SER A 174 -3.30 -2.76 9.73
C SER A 174 -2.35 -3.09 8.57
N ARG A 175 -2.86 -3.74 7.52
CA ARG A 175 -2.09 -4.28 6.39
C ARG A 175 -2.30 -3.49 5.09
N VAL A 176 -3.39 -2.73 5.01
CA VAL A 176 -3.81 -2.01 3.81
C VAL A 176 -3.67 -0.48 3.93
N THR A 177 -3.67 0.18 2.79
CA THR A 177 -3.66 1.64 2.64
C THR A 177 -4.44 2.06 1.40
N ILE A 178 -4.70 3.36 1.26
CA ILE A 178 -5.15 4.00 0.02
C ILE A 178 -4.04 4.86 -0.61
N TYR A 179 -2.83 4.83 -0.01
CA TYR A 179 -1.69 5.71 -0.32
C TYR A 179 -0.42 4.89 -0.61
N GLY A 180 -0.54 3.68 -1.16
CA GLY A 180 0.60 2.81 -1.39
C GLY A 180 1.46 3.26 -2.58
N MET A 181 2.62 2.63 -2.75
CA MET A 181 3.54 2.95 -3.84
C MET A 181 3.54 1.94 -5.00
N LYS A 182 2.45 1.16 -5.13
CA LYS A 182 2.25 0.21 -6.24
C LYS A 182 3.34 -0.88 -6.29
N GLY A 183 3.77 -1.30 -5.12
CA GLY A 183 4.76 -2.35 -4.91
C GLY A 183 5.16 -2.43 -3.45
N ILE A 184 5.37 -3.64 -2.95
CA ILE A 184 5.72 -3.87 -1.55
C ILE A 184 7.23 -3.83 -1.40
N ASN A 185 7.73 -3.11 -0.39
CA ASN A 185 9.14 -3.13 -0.06
C ASN A 185 9.45 -4.21 0.98
N PRO A 186 10.09 -5.33 0.60
CA PRO A 186 10.36 -6.40 1.56
C PRO A 186 11.38 -6.04 2.63
N ASN A 187 12.14 -4.95 2.45
CA ASN A 187 13.09 -4.45 3.45
C ASN A 187 12.41 -3.69 4.60
N ILE A 188 11.15 -3.26 4.42
CA ILE A 188 10.46 -2.37 5.38
C ILE A 188 9.08 -2.91 5.77
N ALA A 189 8.41 -3.63 4.86
CA ALA A 189 7.08 -4.20 5.07
C ALA A 189 6.96 -4.97 6.40
N SER A 190 5.79 -4.85 7.01
CA SER A 190 5.47 -5.60 8.23
C SER A 190 5.45 -7.11 7.94
N LYS A 191 5.61 -7.92 8.99
CA LYS A 191 5.54 -9.38 8.90
C LYS A 191 4.26 -9.83 8.21
N ASP A 192 3.14 -9.27 8.62
CA ASP A 192 1.82 -9.57 8.06
C ASP A 192 1.72 -9.24 6.56
N VAL A 193 2.25 -8.10 6.13
CA VAL A 193 2.25 -7.74 4.71
C VAL A 193 3.20 -8.65 3.91
N LEU A 194 4.35 -9.02 4.47
CA LEU A 194 5.23 -10.00 3.84
C LEU A 194 4.55 -11.37 3.68
N LYS A 195 3.78 -11.81 4.68
CA LYS A 195 3.03 -13.06 4.56
C LYS A 195 2.01 -12.96 3.43
N SER A 196 1.34 -11.82 3.25
CA SER A 196 0.36 -11.66 2.17
C SER A 196 0.91 -11.88 0.75
N LEU A 197 2.23 -11.84 0.56
CA LEU A 197 2.86 -12.02 -0.75
C LEU A 197 2.58 -13.41 -1.34
N ASP A 198 2.57 -14.46 -0.53
CA ASP A 198 2.32 -15.83 -1.00
C ASP A 198 1.85 -16.75 0.15
N PRO A 199 0.94 -17.72 -0.08
CA PRO A 199 0.51 -18.68 0.95
C PRO A 199 1.64 -19.48 1.58
N GLY A 200 2.76 -19.68 0.87
CA GLY A 200 3.95 -20.38 1.33
C GLY A 200 4.85 -19.59 2.27
N MET A 201 4.54 -18.32 2.56
CA MET A 201 5.31 -17.44 3.45
C MET A 201 4.99 -17.75 4.93
N THR A 202 5.66 -18.75 5.50
CA THR A 202 5.47 -19.15 6.91
C THR A 202 6.14 -18.22 7.91
N ASP A 203 5.74 -18.28 9.18
CA ASP A 203 6.34 -17.48 10.26
C ASP A 203 7.86 -17.68 10.39
N GLU A 204 8.33 -18.90 10.16
CA GLU A 204 9.76 -19.23 10.18
C GLU A 204 10.51 -18.51 9.07
N VAL A 205 9.97 -18.53 7.85
CA VAL A 205 10.57 -17.82 6.71
C VAL A 205 10.55 -16.32 6.94
N ILE A 206 9.43 -15.76 7.44
CA ILE A 206 9.33 -14.34 7.77
C ILE A 206 10.35 -13.94 8.83
N LYS A 207 10.56 -14.77 9.85
CA LYS A 207 11.56 -14.54 10.88
C LYS A 207 12.97 -14.46 10.28
N GLU A 208 13.30 -15.36 9.36
CA GLU A 208 14.60 -15.36 8.67
C GLU A 208 14.77 -14.14 7.74
N ILE A 209 13.70 -13.70 7.07
CA ILE A 209 13.69 -12.47 6.25
C ILE A 209 13.98 -11.24 7.11
N VAL A 210 13.29 -11.11 8.24
CA VAL A 210 13.47 -9.98 9.17
C VAL A 210 14.89 -10.02 9.76
N LYS A 211 15.37 -11.19 10.19
CA LYS A 211 16.73 -11.35 10.70
C LYS A 211 17.77 -10.91 9.68
N ARG A 212 17.64 -11.37 8.42
CA ARG A 212 18.56 -11.01 7.34
C ARG A 212 18.57 -9.52 7.05
N ARG A 213 17.39 -8.90 6.88
CA ARG A 213 17.31 -7.50 6.44
C ARG A 213 17.75 -6.51 7.52
N ASP A 214 17.63 -6.89 8.79
CA ASP A 214 17.98 -6.05 9.93
C ASP A 214 19.46 -6.17 10.35
N ASP A 215 20.16 -7.24 9.93
CA ASP A 215 21.57 -7.47 10.26
C ASP A 215 22.47 -7.51 9.01
N GLN A 216 23.43 -6.60 8.94
CA GLN A 216 24.42 -6.55 7.86
C GLN A 216 25.27 -7.83 7.77
N ASN A 217 25.51 -8.51 8.89
CA ASN A 217 26.27 -9.75 8.92
C ASN A 217 25.49 -10.95 8.36
N GLU A 218 24.16 -10.88 8.38
CA GLU A 218 23.25 -11.90 7.84
C GLU A 218 22.90 -11.62 6.36
N GLY A 219 23.50 -10.59 5.77
CA GLY A 219 23.38 -10.21 4.36
C GLY A 219 22.74 -8.83 4.12
N GLY A 220 22.14 -8.23 5.14
CA GLY A 220 21.50 -6.93 5.07
C GLY A 220 20.27 -6.86 4.16
N PRO A 221 19.81 -5.65 3.81
CA PRO A 221 18.66 -5.43 2.94
C PRO A 221 18.82 -6.08 1.57
N PHE A 222 17.73 -6.65 1.05
CA PHE A 222 17.64 -7.18 -0.30
C PHE A 222 17.80 -6.06 -1.33
N LYS A 223 18.55 -6.32 -2.40
CA LYS A 223 18.83 -5.36 -3.47
C LYS A 223 17.82 -5.43 -4.59
N ASP A 224 17.32 -6.64 -4.87
CA ASP A 224 16.40 -6.87 -5.96
C ASP A 224 15.45 -8.06 -5.71
N LYS A 225 14.50 -8.19 -6.62
CA LYS A 225 13.42 -9.19 -6.58
C LYS A 225 13.96 -10.62 -6.61
N LYS A 226 15.02 -10.87 -7.39
CA LYS A 226 15.60 -12.20 -7.55
C LYS A 226 16.25 -12.63 -6.23
N GLU A 227 17.05 -11.76 -5.64
CA GLU A 227 17.72 -12.00 -4.37
C GLU A 227 16.72 -12.28 -3.23
N PHE A 228 15.59 -11.56 -3.21
CA PHE A 228 14.53 -11.80 -2.25
C PHE A 228 13.90 -13.20 -2.40
N TRP A 229 13.42 -13.54 -3.60
CA TRP A 229 12.75 -14.82 -3.82
C TRP A 229 13.68 -16.04 -3.75
N ASP A 230 14.93 -15.90 -4.17
CA ASP A 230 15.96 -16.94 -4.00
C ASP A 230 16.16 -17.25 -2.51
N PHE A 231 16.24 -16.21 -1.68
CA PHE A 231 16.37 -16.36 -0.23
C PHE A 231 15.13 -16.99 0.40
N VAL A 232 13.94 -16.54 0.02
CA VAL A 232 12.65 -17.09 0.48
C VAL A 232 12.59 -18.60 0.21
N THR A 233 12.96 -19.01 -1.00
CA THR A 233 12.99 -20.43 -1.41
C THR A 233 14.06 -21.21 -0.66
N LEU A 234 15.26 -20.63 -0.51
CA LEU A 234 16.36 -21.22 0.25
C LEU A 234 15.99 -21.50 1.72
N LYS A 235 15.16 -20.65 2.32
CA LYS A 235 14.66 -20.80 3.69
C LYS A 235 13.46 -21.75 3.81
N GLY A 236 13.08 -22.42 2.73
CA GLY A 236 12.13 -23.52 2.74
C GLY A 236 10.68 -23.12 2.44
N ALA A 237 10.42 -21.90 2.00
CA ALA A 237 9.09 -21.51 1.53
C ALA A 237 8.70 -22.35 0.31
N ARG A 238 7.48 -22.90 0.33
CA ARG A 238 6.88 -23.58 -0.83
C ARG A 238 5.95 -22.60 -1.51
N LEU A 239 6.50 -21.84 -2.45
CA LEU A 239 5.78 -20.80 -3.17
C LEU A 239 4.71 -21.43 -4.06
N GLU A 240 3.48 -20.93 -3.94
CA GLU A 240 2.32 -21.43 -4.70
C GLU A 240 1.96 -20.50 -5.88
N GLY A 241 2.22 -19.20 -5.74
CA GLY A 241 1.91 -18.17 -6.72
C GLY A 241 3.04 -17.88 -7.71
N LYS A 242 2.71 -17.06 -8.72
CA LYS A 242 3.68 -16.51 -9.67
C LYS A 242 4.40 -15.34 -9.04
N THR A 243 5.53 -15.61 -8.40
CA THR A 243 6.35 -14.58 -7.75
C THR A 243 6.82 -13.49 -8.69
N ASP A 244 7.00 -13.79 -9.98
CA ASP A 244 7.37 -12.84 -11.03
C ASP A 244 6.30 -11.77 -11.30
N ASP A 245 5.04 -12.03 -10.97
CA ASP A 245 3.96 -11.06 -11.15
C ASP A 245 3.83 -10.11 -9.94
N ILE A 246 4.41 -10.47 -8.79
CA ILE A 246 4.31 -9.68 -7.56
C ILE A 246 5.19 -8.41 -7.65
N PRO A 247 4.61 -7.21 -7.57
CA PRO A 247 5.33 -5.94 -7.64
C PRO A 247 6.11 -5.73 -6.35
N LEU A 248 7.44 -5.83 -6.43
CA LEU A 248 8.35 -5.52 -5.33
C LEU A 248 9.16 -4.26 -5.65
N THR A 249 9.46 -3.48 -4.62
CA THR A 249 10.27 -2.27 -4.72
C THR A 249 11.34 -2.28 -3.66
N PHE A 250 12.57 -1.93 -4.03
CA PHE A 250 13.72 -1.94 -3.10
C PHE A 250 14.22 -0.53 -2.77
N ASP A 251 13.61 0.49 -3.40
CA ASP A 251 13.84 1.90 -3.09
C ASP A 251 13.32 2.28 -1.70
N SER A 252 13.87 3.36 -1.15
CA SER A 252 13.36 3.98 0.08
C SER A 252 11.87 4.30 -0.04
N VAL A 253 11.15 4.05 1.06
CA VAL A 253 9.73 4.45 1.17
C VAL A 253 9.61 5.98 1.09
N PHE A 254 8.58 6.46 0.39
CA PHE A 254 8.32 7.88 0.21
C PHE A 254 6.86 8.29 0.47
N ASN A 255 6.02 7.36 0.91
CA ASN A 255 4.64 7.62 1.33
C ASN A 255 4.52 7.37 2.84
N PHE A 256 4.10 8.38 3.58
CA PHE A 256 4.07 8.34 5.04
C PHE A 256 2.80 8.97 5.58
N LYS A 257 2.33 8.41 6.70
CA LYS A 257 1.32 9.02 7.55
C LYS A 257 1.98 9.63 8.77
N ILE A 258 1.75 10.92 8.98
CA ILE A 258 2.27 11.68 10.11
C ILE A 258 1.10 11.98 11.02
N ARG A 259 1.17 11.57 12.29
CA ARG A 259 0.18 11.92 13.30
C ARG A 259 0.87 12.75 14.38
N ALA A 260 0.34 13.93 14.65
CA ALA A 260 0.83 14.82 15.68
C ALA A 260 -0.29 15.10 16.67
N THR A 261 -0.08 14.78 17.95
CA THR A 261 -1.00 15.15 19.03
C THR A 261 -0.31 16.18 19.89
N GLY A 262 -0.92 17.36 20.04
CA GLY A 262 -0.41 18.45 20.86
C GLY A 262 -1.35 18.76 22.01
N GLU A 263 -0.80 19.19 23.14
CA GLU A 263 -1.53 19.70 24.29
C GLU A 263 -1.00 21.08 24.68
N PHE A 264 -1.90 22.03 24.83
CA PHE A 264 -1.58 23.37 25.31
C PHE A 264 -2.74 23.94 26.10
N ALA A 265 -2.46 24.47 27.30
CA ALA A 265 -3.45 25.10 28.16
C ALA A 265 -4.73 24.26 28.40
N GLY A 266 -4.58 22.94 28.53
CA GLY A 266 -5.70 22.00 28.73
C GLY A 266 -6.50 21.66 27.48
N ALA A 267 -6.12 22.18 26.30
CA ALA A 267 -6.69 21.80 25.02
C ALA A 267 -5.79 20.78 24.33
N THR A 268 -6.38 19.70 23.80
CA THR A 268 -5.70 18.69 22.99
C THR A 268 -6.14 18.81 21.54
N ARG A 269 -5.20 18.75 20.61
CA ARG A 269 -5.47 18.69 19.16
C ARG A 269 -4.69 17.55 18.53
N GLU A 270 -5.30 16.88 17.56
CA GLU A 270 -4.62 15.88 16.75
C GLU A 270 -4.66 16.27 15.27
N ILE A 271 -3.48 16.29 14.64
CA ILE A 271 -3.30 16.48 13.21
C ILE A 271 -2.88 15.16 12.59
N THR A 272 -3.55 14.76 11.51
CA THR A 272 -3.13 13.67 10.63
C THR A 272 -2.81 14.22 9.25
N ALA A 273 -1.59 14.00 8.78
CA ALA A 273 -1.14 14.37 7.44
C ALA A 273 -0.63 13.14 6.68
N ILE A 274 -0.96 13.04 5.40
CA ILE A 274 -0.38 12.02 4.51
C ILE A 274 0.52 12.72 3.51
N VAL A 275 1.77 12.26 3.42
CA VAL A 275 2.77 12.79 2.51
C VAL A 275 3.06 11.74 1.44
N MET A 276 3.00 12.12 0.16
CA MET A 276 3.26 11.22 -0.97
C MET A 276 4.08 11.87 -2.08
N ASP A 277 4.87 11.06 -2.80
CA ASP A 277 5.46 11.43 -4.09
C ASP A 277 4.58 10.93 -5.23
N LEU A 278 3.60 11.76 -5.62
CA LEU A 278 2.64 11.45 -6.68
C LEU A 278 3.33 11.13 -8.01
N ASN A 279 4.46 11.77 -8.33
CA ASN A 279 5.14 11.56 -9.60
C ASN A 279 5.74 10.17 -9.68
N LYS A 280 6.39 9.71 -8.59
CA LYS A 280 6.93 8.35 -8.53
C LYS A 280 5.81 7.30 -8.57
N THR A 281 4.72 7.51 -7.83
CA THR A 281 3.57 6.59 -7.85
C THR A 281 2.98 6.48 -9.26
N VAL A 282 2.74 7.60 -9.95
CA VAL A 282 2.19 7.60 -11.31
C VAL A 282 3.14 6.93 -12.30
N SER A 283 4.45 7.17 -12.19
CA SER A 283 5.44 6.50 -13.05
C SER A 283 5.39 4.99 -12.90
N LYS A 284 5.32 4.46 -11.68
CA LYS A 284 5.20 3.01 -11.44
C LYS A 284 3.95 2.41 -12.08
N VAL A 285 2.78 3.06 -11.94
CA VAL A 285 1.55 2.60 -12.61
C VAL A 285 1.74 2.56 -14.14
N LYS A 286 2.39 3.57 -14.72
CA LYS A 286 2.67 3.61 -16.17
C LYS A 286 3.60 2.49 -16.60
N ASP A 287 4.60 2.15 -15.79
CA ASP A 287 5.54 1.06 -16.09
C ASP A 287 4.81 -0.28 -16.15
N TYR A 288 3.93 -0.58 -15.19
CA TYR A 288 3.12 -1.81 -15.21
C TYR A 288 2.17 -1.87 -16.42
N VAL A 289 1.45 -0.78 -16.69
CA VAL A 289 0.57 -0.71 -17.88
C VAL A 289 1.37 -0.85 -19.18
N GLY A 290 2.59 -0.30 -19.23
CA GLY A 290 3.49 -0.42 -20.38
C GLY A 290 4.00 -1.85 -20.59
N GLN A 291 4.34 -2.56 -19.51
CA GLN A 291 4.77 -3.97 -19.56
C GLN A 291 3.65 -4.86 -20.08
N GLU A 292 2.42 -4.71 -19.58
CA GLU A 292 1.25 -5.47 -20.05
C GLU A 292 0.99 -5.29 -21.54
N LYS A 293 1.11 -4.06 -22.04
CA LYS A 293 0.94 -3.78 -23.48
C LYS A 293 2.00 -4.50 -24.32
N LYS A 294 3.26 -4.48 -23.90
CA LYS A 294 4.36 -5.18 -24.60
C LYS A 294 4.17 -6.69 -24.60
N GLU A 295 3.69 -7.27 -23.51
CA GLU A 295 3.39 -8.71 -23.42
C GLU A 295 2.19 -9.12 -24.27
N THR A 296 1.22 -8.21 -24.44
CA THR A 296 0.04 -8.45 -25.30
C THR A 296 0.41 -8.31 -26.78
N GLU A 297 1.26 -7.36 -27.13
CA GLU A 297 1.79 -7.18 -28.50
C GLU A 297 2.78 -8.30 -28.89
N GLY A 298 3.62 -8.77 -27.95
CA GLY A 298 4.55 -9.88 -28.17
C GLY A 298 3.92 -11.27 -28.28
N LYS A 299 2.62 -11.41 -27.96
CA LYS A 299 1.82 -12.63 -28.18
C LYS A 299 1.00 -12.60 -29.48
N GLY A 300 1.18 -11.56 -30.31
CA GLY A 300 0.45 -11.38 -31.57
C GLY A 300 1.12 -11.95 -32.83
N ASP A 301 2.33 -12.50 -32.75
CA ASP A 301 3.09 -13.01 -33.91
C ASP A 301 3.24 -14.55 -33.89
N GLU A 302 2.15 -15.30 -33.71
CA GLU A 302 2.08 -16.71 -34.15
C GLU A 302 0.66 -17.03 -34.66
N ALA A 303 0.34 -16.54 -35.86
CA ALA A 303 -0.55 -17.19 -36.83
C ALA A 303 -0.49 -16.45 -38.17
N VAL A 304 0.60 -16.66 -38.93
CA VAL A 304 0.57 -16.37 -40.37
C VAL A 304 -0.09 -17.57 -41.04
N ASP A 305 -1.37 -17.41 -41.39
CA ASP A 305 -2.06 -18.29 -42.34
C ASP A 305 -1.39 -18.09 -43.72
N PRO A 306 -0.82 -19.14 -44.36
CA PRO A 306 -0.13 -19.00 -45.64
C PRO A 306 -1.05 -18.77 -46.85
N ASN A 307 -2.36 -18.64 -46.70
CA ASN A 307 -3.31 -18.73 -47.82
C ASN A 307 -4.36 -17.61 -47.93
N ASP A 308 -3.98 -16.33 -47.74
CA ASP A 308 -4.82 -15.20 -48.18
C ASP A 308 -4.20 -14.45 -49.39
N PRO A 309 -4.76 -14.62 -50.61
CA PRO A 309 -4.25 -13.97 -51.81
C PRO A 309 -4.93 -12.62 -52.05
N THR A 310 -4.95 -11.71 -51.07
CA THR A 310 -5.38 -10.32 -51.34
C THR A 310 -4.61 -9.26 -50.56
N LYS A 311 -3.50 -8.77 -51.12
CA LYS A 311 -3.22 -7.32 -51.22
C LYS A 311 -1.91 -7.02 -51.96
N LYS A 312 -2.06 -6.46 -53.16
CA LYS A 312 -1.03 -5.68 -53.84
C LYS A 312 -1.33 -4.19 -53.67
N THR A 313 -0.23 -3.44 -53.63
CA THR A 313 -0.04 -2.01 -53.95
C THR A 313 -0.63 -0.99 -52.96
N GLY A 314 0.28 -0.19 -52.40
CA GLY A 314 -0.03 0.89 -51.49
C GLY A 314 -0.42 2.19 -52.18
N ASP A 315 -0.78 3.17 -51.36
CA ASP A 315 -0.67 4.58 -51.69
C ASP A 315 -0.54 5.42 -50.41
N ALA A 316 0.09 6.57 -50.58
CA ALA A 316 0.47 7.53 -49.56
C ALA A 316 -0.68 8.46 -49.14
N GLY A 317 -0.66 8.84 -47.86
CA GLY A 317 -1.14 10.16 -47.40
C GLY A 317 -2.61 10.26 -46.99
N SER A 318 -2.85 10.46 -45.68
CA SER A 318 -3.40 11.73 -45.21
C SER A 318 -3.26 11.85 -43.69
N LYS A 319 -2.89 13.05 -43.25
CA LYS A 319 -2.79 13.47 -41.86
C LYS A 319 -4.20 13.80 -41.37
N ASP A 320 -4.63 13.23 -40.26
CA ASP A 320 -5.60 13.90 -39.40
C ASP A 320 -5.16 13.86 -37.94
N LYS A 321 -5.05 15.07 -37.39
CA LYS A 321 -4.60 15.38 -36.03
C LYS A 321 -5.80 15.29 -35.10
N GLU A 322 -5.90 14.24 -34.30
CA GLU A 322 -6.66 14.31 -33.06
C GLU A 322 -5.79 14.94 -31.96
N LYS A 323 -6.25 16.11 -31.50
CA LYS A 323 -5.70 16.84 -30.35
C LYS A 323 -5.87 16.00 -29.09
N GLN A 324 -4.83 15.28 -28.69
CA GLN A 324 -4.69 14.85 -27.30
C GLN A 324 -4.56 16.09 -26.43
N GLN A 325 -5.54 16.33 -25.57
CA GLN A 325 -5.45 17.26 -24.46
C GLN A 325 -4.21 16.90 -23.64
N GLN A 326 -3.17 17.73 -23.75
CA GLN A 326 -2.01 17.66 -22.89
C GLN A 326 -2.47 17.90 -21.45
N GLN A 327 -2.65 16.83 -20.68
CA GLN A 327 -2.60 16.92 -19.23
C GLN A 327 -1.24 17.50 -18.87
N THR A 328 -1.24 18.72 -18.35
CA THR A 328 -0.04 19.40 -17.86
C THR A 328 0.73 18.44 -16.96
N PRO A 329 2.02 18.16 -17.26
CA PRO A 329 2.81 17.24 -16.45
C PRO A 329 2.86 17.75 -15.02
N ILE A 330 2.46 16.88 -14.08
CA ILE A 330 2.55 17.14 -12.64
C ILE A 330 4.01 17.51 -12.35
N SER A 331 4.25 18.70 -11.82
CA SER A 331 5.62 19.22 -11.69
C SER A 331 6.45 18.32 -10.76
N LYS A 332 7.69 18.02 -11.19
CA LYS A 332 8.72 17.42 -10.32
C LYS A 332 8.90 18.31 -9.12
N GLY A 333 8.45 17.85 -7.95
CA GLY A 333 8.51 18.58 -6.70
C GLY A 333 8.69 17.61 -5.54
N PRO A 334 9.05 18.10 -4.36
CA PRO A 334 9.18 17.27 -3.16
C PRO A 334 7.86 16.54 -2.85
N PRO A 335 7.90 15.49 -2.01
CA PRO A 335 6.70 14.85 -1.50
C PRO A 335 5.68 15.88 -1.02
N ARG A 336 4.41 15.69 -1.38
CA ARG A 336 3.33 16.63 -1.11
C ARG A 336 2.41 16.09 -0.03
N ILE A 337 1.86 16.98 0.79
CA ILE A 337 0.74 16.66 1.67
C ILE A 337 -0.49 16.47 0.78
N VAL A 338 -1.01 15.25 0.74
CA VAL A 338 -2.20 14.88 -0.08
C VAL A 338 -3.46 14.73 0.76
N TYR A 339 -3.31 14.66 2.08
CA TYR A 339 -4.40 14.64 3.05
C TYR A 339 -3.97 15.39 4.30
N TRP A 340 -4.90 16.15 4.86
CA TRP A 340 -4.76 16.89 6.10
C TRP A 340 -6.08 16.85 6.85
N ASN A 341 -6.05 16.46 8.12
CA ASN A 341 -7.19 16.55 9.01
C ASN A 341 -6.72 17.00 10.40
N GLU A 342 -7.51 17.85 11.04
CA GLU A 342 -7.29 18.37 12.39
C GLU A 342 -8.56 18.16 13.21
N ARG A 343 -8.43 17.61 14.42
CA ARG A 343 -9.55 17.38 15.34
C ARG A 343 -9.22 17.86 16.75
#